data_AF-F4XJ85-F1
#
_entry.id   AF-F4XJ85-F1
#
_cell.length_a   1.000
_cell.length_b   1.000
_cell.length_c   1.000
_cell.angle_alpha   90.00
_cell.angle_beta   90.00
_cell.angle_gamma   90.00
#
_symmetry.space_group_name_H-M   'P 1'
#
loop_
_entity.id
_entity.type
_entity.pdbx_description
1 polymer ?
#
loop_
_entity_poly.entity_id
_entity_poly.type
_entity_poly.pdbx_seq_one_letter_code
_entity_poly.pdbx_strand_id
1 'polypeptide(L)'
;MKSLFRWGTTLSLVGSALLGSVSAENLAALALTEEQVREKLTPVPVFAVTDTKGSPLVASIPDQQDQKKTTSVAGVFISQEDANAFVQRLKQENPQLGNKVQVVPVSLGEVHEQNQKNRTVPNGLNFAYIPNQQQVKQAQAIWNQNGQEKKPFQGVPLFVAKEASNSGYLTIQQNGVSSIPFFFNKEQLQSIVNRYKQQDPNSQVKIEVVPLEGVIKTLQDSNDQQLEKIVLVPSQESLKFLQGLSQNQLQRPNQ
;
A
#
# COMPACT_ATOMS: atom_id res chain seq x y z
N MET A 1 26.68 -26.10 74.22
CA MET A 1 27.95 -26.50 73.58
C MET A 1 27.83 -26.15 72.10
N LYS A 2 28.59 -25.14 71.62
CA LYS A 2 29.67 -25.26 70.59
C LYS A 2 29.15 -25.84 69.25
N SER A 3 29.32 -25.26 68.06
CA SER A 3 30.21 -24.21 67.56
C SER A 3 29.77 -23.80 66.16
N LEU A 4 30.06 -22.55 65.81
CA LEU A 4 30.16 -22.00 64.45
C LEU A 4 31.27 -22.72 63.67
N PHE A 5 31.18 -22.79 62.33
CA PHE A 5 32.36 -22.70 61.46
C PHE A 5 32.00 -22.14 60.08
N ARG A 6 32.71 -21.06 59.73
CA ARG A 6 32.84 -20.45 58.40
C ARG A 6 34.17 -20.92 57.79
N TRP A 7 34.27 -20.71 56.47
CA TRP A 7 35.46 -20.60 55.60
C TRP A 7 36.01 -21.85 54.89
N GLY A 8 36.24 -21.66 53.58
CA GLY A 8 36.95 -22.58 52.71
C GLY A 8 36.79 -22.22 51.23
N THR A 9 37.35 -21.10 50.80
CA THR A 9 37.55 -20.76 49.38
C THR A 9 38.55 -21.74 48.78
N THR A 10 38.18 -22.47 47.73
CA THR A 10 39.15 -23.11 46.83
C THR A 10 38.84 -22.69 45.40
N LEU A 11 39.77 -21.89 44.84
CA LEU A 11 39.95 -21.75 43.40
C LEU A 11 40.16 -23.15 42.80
N SER A 12 39.45 -23.46 41.72
CA SER A 12 40.01 -24.28 40.65
C SER A 12 39.53 -23.77 39.31
N LEU A 13 40.52 -23.50 38.49
CA LEU A 13 40.46 -22.92 37.16
C LEU A 13 40.60 -24.08 36.16
N VAL A 14 39.96 -23.90 34.99
CA VAL A 14 40.15 -24.61 33.71
C VAL A 14 39.37 -25.92 33.50
N GLY A 15 38.59 -25.94 32.41
CA GLY A 15 38.10 -27.18 31.80
C GLY A 15 36.95 -26.97 30.81
N SER A 16 37.28 -26.50 29.60
CA SER A 16 36.38 -26.16 28.50
C SER A 16 35.37 -27.26 28.09
N ALA A 17 34.10 -26.89 27.98
CA ALA A 17 33.18 -27.49 27.03
C ALA A 17 32.34 -26.38 26.40
N LEU A 18 32.59 -26.14 25.11
CA LEU A 18 31.88 -25.21 24.25
C LEU A 18 30.41 -25.63 24.15
N LEU A 19 29.56 -25.08 25.01
CA LEU A 19 28.12 -25.10 24.76
C LEU A 19 27.79 -23.79 24.08
N GLY A 20 27.63 -23.91 22.75
CA GLY A 20 27.37 -22.83 21.82
C GLY A 20 26.30 -21.91 22.38
N SER A 21 26.74 -20.71 22.74
CA SER A 21 25.89 -19.53 22.62
C SER A 21 25.33 -19.56 21.20
N VAL A 22 24.04 -19.91 21.09
CA VAL A 22 23.23 -19.48 19.98
C VAL A 22 23.33 -17.97 19.98
N SER A 23 24.30 -17.47 19.23
CA SER A 23 24.31 -16.10 18.78
C SER A 23 22.91 -15.87 18.27
N ALA A 24 22.17 -14.96 18.90
CA ALA A 24 21.17 -14.21 18.19
C ALA A 24 21.96 -13.48 17.09
N GLU A 25 22.26 -14.22 16.03
CA GLU A 25 22.79 -13.68 14.79
C GLU A 25 21.82 -12.57 14.45
N ASN A 26 22.38 -11.38 14.26
CA ASN A 26 21.68 -10.21 13.80
C ASN A 26 20.67 -10.65 12.74
N LEU A 27 19.39 -10.71 13.12
CA LEU A 27 18.30 -10.58 12.17
C LEU A 27 18.40 -9.12 11.74
N ALA A 28 19.39 -8.82 10.88
CA ALA A 28 19.37 -7.63 10.08
C ALA A 28 18.01 -7.69 9.41
N ALA A 29 17.10 -6.81 9.84
CA ALA A 29 15.80 -6.69 9.21
C ALA A 29 16.12 -6.47 7.73
N LEU A 30 15.76 -7.44 6.90
CA LEU A 30 15.89 -7.33 5.46
C LEU A 30 14.67 -6.56 4.97
N ALA A 31 14.81 -5.88 3.84
CA ALA A 31 13.66 -5.29 3.17
C ALA A 31 12.61 -6.38 2.89
N LEU A 32 11.35 -5.97 2.74
CA LEU A 32 10.30 -6.95 2.48
C LEU A 32 10.58 -7.65 1.16
N THR A 33 10.42 -8.97 1.17
CA THR A 33 10.47 -9.78 -0.05
C THR A 33 9.38 -9.34 -1.04
N GLU A 34 9.59 -9.59 -2.33
CA GLU A 34 8.59 -9.27 -3.37
C GLU A 34 7.21 -9.88 -3.05
N GLU A 35 7.21 -11.09 -2.48
CA GLU A 35 6.02 -11.78 -2.00
C GLU A 35 5.30 -10.99 -0.89
N GLN A 36 6.03 -10.57 0.14
CA GLN A 36 5.46 -9.80 1.25
C GLN A 36 4.92 -8.44 0.79
N VAL A 37 5.60 -7.79 -0.16
CA VAL A 37 5.09 -6.56 -0.78
C VAL A 37 3.79 -6.86 -1.53
N ARG A 38 3.75 -7.91 -2.36
CA ARG A 38 2.54 -8.32 -3.07
C ARG A 38 1.38 -8.61 -2.12
N GLU A 39 1.61 -9.35 -1.04
CA GLU A 39 0.59 -9.67 -0.04
C GLU A 39 0.03 -8.39 0.62
N LYS A 40 0.87 -7.40 0.90
CA LYS A 40 0.42 -6.10 1.45
C LYS A 40 -0.46 -5.31 0.46
N LEU A 41 -0.24 -5.47 -0.84
CA LEU A 41 -1.00 -4.78 -1.89
C LEU A 41 -2.26 -5.54 -2.30
N THR A 42 -2.29 -6.87 -2.13
CA THR A 42 -3.38 -7.75 -2.59
C THR A 42 -4.77 -7.37 -2.09
N PRO A 43 -4.98 -6.92 -0.83
CA PRO A 43 -6.29 -6.54 -0.33
C PRO A 43 -6.92 -5.31 -0.99
N VAL A 44 -6.16 -4.57 -1.81
CA VAL A 44 -6.64 -3.35 -2.47
C VAL A 44 -7.14 -3.70 -3.88
N PRO A 45 -8.47 -3.65 -4.13
CA PRO A 45 -8.97 -3.81 -5.48
C PRO A 45 -8.75 -2.51 -6.26
N VAL A 46 -8.31 -2.67 -7.50
CA VAL A 46 -8.16 -1.63 -8.51
C VAL A 46 -8.86 -2.09 -9.80
N PHE A 47 -9.10 -1.17 -10.72
CA PHE A 47 -10.05 -1.37 -11.81
C PHE A 47 -9.36 -1.16 -13.14
N ALA A 48 -9.12 -2.26 -13.86
CA ALA A 48 -8.55 -2.24 -15.19
C ALA A 48 -9.67 -2.15 -16.25
N VAL A 49 -9.38 -1.51 -17.37
CA VAL A 49 -10.26 -1.53 -18.54
C VAL A 49 -9.71 -2.56 -19.52
N THR A 50 -10.48 -3.62 -19.77
CA THR A 50 -10.05 -4.75 -20.61
C THR A 50 -11.06 -5.03 -21.70
N ASP A 51 -10.64 -5.75 -22.74
CA ASP A 51 -11.60 -6.41 -23.63
C ASP A 51 -12.33 -7.58 -22.96
N THR A 52 -13.21 -8.26 -23.70
CA THR A 52 -13.96 -9.43 -23.23
C THR A 52 -13.10 -10.67 -22.95
N LYS A 53 -11.84 -10.67 -23.41
CA LYS A 53 -10.86 -11.74 -23.14
C LYS A 53 -9.94 -11.40 -21.96
N GLY A 54 -10.12 -10.23 -21.34
CA GLY A 54 -9.29 -9.77 -20.22
C GLY A 54 -7.99 -9.07 -20.65
N SER A 55 -7.80 -8.78 -21.94
CA SER A 55 -6.61 -8.04 -22.41
C SER A 55 -6.76 -6.55 -22.11
N PRO A 56 -5.79 -5.88 -21.45
CA PRO A 56 -5.88 -4.47 -21.09
C PRO A 56 -6.01 -3.55 -22.31
N LEU A 57 -6.77 -2.47 -22.17
CA LEU A 57 -6.74 -1.37 -23.12
C LEU A 57 -5.42 -0.60 -22.98
N VAL A 58 -4.61 -0.60 -24.04
CA VAL A 58 -3.27 -0.01 -24.06
C VAL A 58 -3.22 1.27 -24.88
N ALA A 59 -2.44 2.24 -24.41
CA ALA A 59 -2.04 3.42 -25.17
C ALA A 59 -0.54 3.33 -25.49
N SER A 60 -0.15 3.73 -26.71
CA SER A 60 1.26 3.85 -27.09
C SER A 60 1.73 5.27 -26.86
N ILE A 61 2.70 5.44 -25.96
CA ILE A 61 3.31 6.74 -25.62
C ILE A 61 4.69 6.81 -26.30
N PRO A 62 4.94 7.80 -27.19
CA PRO A 62 6.28 8.01 -27.76
C PRO A 62 7.30 8.31 -26.67
N ASP A 63 8.50 7.76 -26.81
CA ASP A 63 9.63 8.07 -25.94
C ASP A 63 10.08 9.52 -26.15
N GLN A 64 10.46 10.21 -25.06
CA GLN A 64 10.83 11.63 -25.10
C GLN A 64 12.19 11.88 -25.79
N GLN A 65 13.08 10.88 -25.79
CA GLN A 65 14.44 10.98 -26.36
C GLN A 65 14.52 10.36 -27.76
N ASP A 66 13.68 9.37 -28.07
CA ASP A 66 13.62 8.75 -29.40
C ASP A 66 12.16 8.50 -29.83
N GLN A 67 11.62 9.40 -30.68
CA GLN A 67 10.24 9.33 -31.16
C GLN A 67 9.91 8.04 -31.94
N LYS A 68 10.92 7.25 -32.35
CA LYS A 68 10.70 5.93 -32.98
C LYS A 68 10.46 4.81 -31.97
N LYS A 69 10.78 5.03 -30.69
CA LYS A 69 10.46 4.12 -29.60
C LYS A 69 9.12 4.53 -28.99
N THR A 70 8.27 3.54 -28.74
CA THR A 70 6.99 3.74 -28.06
C THR A 70 6.89 2.79 -26.88
N THR A 71 6.32 3.28 -25.79
CA THR A 71 6.02 2.50 -24.59
C THR A 71 4.54 2.21 -24.56
N SER A 72 4.17 0.94 -24.41
CA SER A 72 2.78 0.56 -24.21
C SER A 72 2.39 0.75 -22.74
N VAL A 73 1.32 1.48 -22.48
CA VAL A 73 0.83 1.79 -21.13
C VAL A 73 -0.64 1.42 -21.01
N ALA A 74 -0.97 0.61 -20.00
CA ALA A 74 -2.35 0.36 -19.59
C ALA A 74 -2.68 1.18 -18.33
N GLY A 75 -3.82 1.88 -18.35
CA GLY A 75 -4.32 2.59 -17.18
C GLY A 75 -5.08 1.66 -16.24
N VAL A 76 -4.79 1.74 -14.95
CA VAL A 76 -5.49 1.01 -13.89
C VAL A 76 -6.02 2.01 -12.87
N PHE A 77 -7.33 2.08 -12.72
CA PHE A 77 -8.01 3.07 -11.90
C PHE A 77 -8.10 2.64 -10.44
N ILE A 78 -7.88 3.58 -9.53
CA ILE A 78 -8.09 3.36 -8.10
C ILE A 78 -9.59 3.37 -7.73
N SER A 79 -10.41 4.06 -8.53
CA SER A 79 -11.87 4.15 -8.35
C SER A 79 -12.61 3.41 -9.47
N GLN A 80 -13.65 2.67 -9.08
CA GLN A 80 -14.49 1.93 -10.02
C GLN A 80 -15.38 2.89 -10.81
N GLU A 81 -15.92 3.90 -10.15
CA GLU A 81 -16.70 4.98 -10.75
C GLU A 81 -15.90 5.70 -11.84
N ASP A 82 -14.64 6.07 -11.55
CA ASP A 82 -13.77 6.72 -12.53
C ASP A 82 -13.49 5.81 -13.75
N ALA A 83 -13.26 4.52 -13.52
CA ALA A 83 -13.08 3.53 -14.60
C ALA A 83 -14.35 3.38 -15.46
N ASN A 84 -15.52 3.31 -14.82
CA ASN A 84 -16.80 3.22 -15.50
C ASN A 84 -17.07 4.48 -16.32
N ALA A 85 -16.83 5.66 -15.74
CA ALA A 85 -16.98 6.94 -16.42
C ALA A 85 -16.06 7.02 -17.65
N PHE A 86 -14.83 6.52 -17.55
CA PHE A 86 -13.92 6.40 -18.69
C PHE A 86 -14.50 5.51 -19.80
N VAL A 87 -15.01 4.32 -19.48
CA VAL A 87 -15.64 3.43 -20.48
C VAL A 87 -16.88 4.08 -21.10
N GLN A 88 -17.71 4.78 -20.32
CA GLN A 88 -18.89 5.47 -20.85
C GLN A 88 -18.51 6.60 -21.82
N ARG A 89 -17.49 7.39 -21.48
CA ARG A 89 -16.96 8.41 -22.38
C ARG A 89 -16.42 7.78 -23.66
N LEU A 90 -15.68 6.67 -23.54
CA LEU A 90 -15.15 5.95 -24.69
C LEU A 90 -16.25 5.40 -25.59
N LYS A 91 -17.39 4.95 -25.05
CA LYS A 91 -18.57 4.55 -25.84
C LYS A 91 -19.17 5.70 -26.64
N GLN A 92 -19.08 6.93 -26.14
CA GLN A 92 -19.58 8.13 -26.83
C GLN A 92 -18.60 8.61 -27.91
N GLU A 93 -17.31 8.68 -27.57
CA GLU A 93 -16.26 9.22 -28.44
C GLU A 93 -15.78 8.22 -29.51
N ASN A 94 -15.71 6.93 -29.15
CA ASN A 94 -15.34 5.85 -30.06
C ASN A 94 -16.19 4.59 -29.78
N PRO A 95 -17.43 4.52 -30.28
CA PRO A 95 -18.34 3.41 -30.01
C PRO A 95 -17.80 2.04 -30.43
N GLN A 96 -16.96 1.97 -31.48
CA GLN A 96 -16.39 0.70 -31.95
C GLN A 96 -15.46 0.07 -30.91
N LEU A 97 -14.70 0.89 -30.18
CA LEU A 97 -13.82 0.46 -29.11
C LEU A 97 -14.55 0.39 -27.76
N GLY A 98 -15.32 1.42 -27.42
CA GLY A 98 -16.03 1.51 -26.13
C GLY A 98 -17.02 0.37 -25.88
N ASN A 99 -17.63 -0.19 -26.93
CA ASN A 99 -18.54 -1.34 -26.80
C ASN A 99 -17.83 -2.69 -26.67
N LYS A 100 -16.50 -2.73 -26.84
CA LYS A 100 -15.69 -3.96 -26.73
C LYS A 100 -14.91 -4.05 -25.44
N VAL A 101 -14.96 -3.01 -24.60
CA VAL A 101 -14.24 -2.96 -23.33
C VAL A 101 -15.18 -2.93 -22.14
N GLN A 102 -14.67 -3.41 -21.01
CA GLN A 102 -15.37 -3.47 -19.74
C GLN A 102 -14.40 -3.18 -18.60
N VAL A 103 -14.96 -2.78 -17.46
CA VAL A 103 -14.19 -2.59 -16.22
C VAL A 103 -14.09 -3.92 -15.50
N VAL A 104 -12.86 -4.36 -15.24
CA VAL A 104 -12.57 -5.60 -14.51
C VAL A 104 -11.82 -5.26 -13.22
N PRO A 105 -12.31 -5.70 -12.05
CA PRO A 105 -11.61 -5.56 -10.79
C PRO A 105 -10.43 -6.55 -10.73
N VAL A 106 -9.27 -6.07 -10.32
CA VAL A 106 -8.04 -6.85 -10.10
C VAL A 106 -7.39 -6.41 -8.79
N SER A 107 -6.48 -7.21 -8.23
CA SER A 107 -5.75 -6.79 -7.03
C SER A 107 -4.59 -5.86 -7.41
N LEU A 108 -4.30 -4.86 -6.57
CA LEU A 108 -3.13 -4.01 -6.74
C LEU A 108 -1.82 -4.83 -6.68
N GLY A 109 -1.80 -5.90 -5.87
CA GLY A 109 -0.67 -6.83 -5.80
C GLY A 109 -0.37 -7.49 -7.14
N GLU A 110 -1.39 -8.00 -7.84
CA GLU A 110 -1.23 -8.62 -9.17
C GLU A 110 -0.74 -7.60 -10.19
N VAL A 111 -1.31 -6.40 -10.22
CA VAL A 111 -0.89 -5.34 -11.15
C VAL A 111 0.56 -4.95 -10.89
N HIS A 112 0.96 -4.82 -9.62
CA HIS A 112 2.33 -4.49 -9.25
C HIS A 112 3.32 -5.59 -9.66
N GLU A 113 2.97 -6.86 -9.43
CA GLU A 113 3.77 -8.00 -9.86
C GLU A 113 3.94 -8.03 -11.39
N GLN A 114 2.86 -7.85 -12.15
CA GLN A 114 2.93 -7.81 -13.61
C GLN A 114 3.78 -6.64 -14.11
N ASN A 115 3.64 -5.47 -13.50
CA ASN A 115 4.44 -4.30 -13.85
C ASN A 115 5.93 -4.55 -13.60
N GLN A 116 6.30 -5.24 -12.51
CA GLN A 116 7.69 -5.62 -12.23
C GLN A 116 8.22 -6.61 -13.27
N LYS A 117 7.46 -7.67 -13.60
CA LYS A 117 7.85 -8.65 -14.63
C LYS A 117 8.06 -8.02 -16.01
N ASN A 118 7.26 -7.00 -16.35
CA ASN A 118 7.34 -6.34 -17.65
C ASN A 118 8.51 -5.35 -17.77
N ARG A 119 9.12 -4.89 -16.67
CA ARG A 119 10.27 -3.96 -16.71
C ARG A 119 11.52 -4.55 -17.38
N THR A 120 11.67 -5.87 -17.33
CA THR A 120 12.81 -6.57 -17.94
C THR A 120 12.54 -6.98 -19.39
N VAL A 121 11.31 -6.79 -19.88
CA VAL A 121 10.89 -7.12 -21.25
C VAL A 121 11.04 -5.88 -22.13
N PRO A 122 11.80 -5.93 -23.24
CA PRO A 122 11.85 -4.85 -24.21
C PRO A 122 10.45 -4.50 -24.72
N ASN A 123 10.05 -3.23 -24.62
CA ASN A 123 8.70 -2.74 -24.96
C ASN A 123 7.57 -3.43 -24.17
N GLY A 124 7.87 -3.90 -22.95
CA GLY A 124 6.89 -4.48 -22.04
C GLY A 124 5.75 -3.52 -21.72
N LEU A 125 4.59 -4.07 -21.39
CA LEU A 125 3.43 -3.30 -20.98
C LEU A 125 3.64 -2.72 -19.58
N ASN A 126 3.62 -1.39 -19.49
CA ASN A 126 3.64 -0.69 -18.22
C ASN A 126 2.22 -0.44 -17.72
N PHE A 127 2.02 -0.51 -16.40
CA PHE A 127 0.77 -0.14 -15.77
C PHE A 127 0.91 1.22 -15.09
N ALA A 128 0.01 2.15 -15.42
CA ALA A 128 -0.09 3.45 -14.80
C ALA A 128 -1.28 3.48 -13.84
N TYR A 129 -1.03 3.80 -12.57
CA TYR A 129 -2.10 3.98 -11.59
C TYR A 129 -2.80 5.31 -11.81
N ILE A 130 -4.11 5.27 -12.03
CA ILE A 130 -4.94 6.45 -12.27
C ILE A 130 -5.64 6.82 -10.95
N PRO A 131 -5.23 7.91 -10.27
CA PRO A 131 -5.78 8.27 -8.98
C PRO A 131 -7.15 8.90 -9.11
N ASN A 132 -7.93 8.80 -8.03
CA ASN A 132 -9.15 9.59 -7.90
C ASN A 132 -8.80 11.08 -7.76
N GLN A 133 -9.35 11.91 -8.64
CA GLN A 133 -8.98 13.33 -8.76
C GLN A 133 -9.40 14.17 -7.56
N GLN A 134 -10.50 13.81 -6.87
CA GLN A 134 -10.88 14.49 -5.64
C GLN A 134 -9.84 14.26 -4.54
N GLN A 135 -9.36 13.02 -4.40
CA GLN A 135 -8.32 12.70 -3.41
C GLN A 135 -7.00 13.39 -3.74
N VAL A 136 -6.62 13.52 -5.02
CA VAL A 136 -5.43 14.31 -5.43
C VAL A 136 -5.56 15.78 -5.05
N LYS A 137 -6.72 16.41 -5.25
CA LYS A 137 -6.96 17.80 -4.84
C LYS A 137 -6.84 17.99 -3.33
N GLN A 138 -7.37 17.04 -2.55
CA GLN A 138 -7.26 17.06 -1.10
C GLN A 138 -5.83 16.84 -0.61
N ALA A 139 -5.10 15.93 -1.26
CA ALA A 139 -3.68 15.70 -1.02
C ALA A 139 -2.85 16.97 -1.24
N GLN A 140 -3.06 17.65 -2.37
CA GLN A 140 -2.41 18.93 -2.66
C GLN A 140 -2.70 19.98 -1.56
N ALA A 141 -3.96 20.08 -1.13
CA ALA A 141 -4.33 21.05 -0.10
C ALA A 141 -3.58 20.79 1.22
N ILE A 142 -3.39 19.53 1.60
CA ILE A 142 -2.62 19.16 2.80
C ILE A 142 -1.13 19.46 2.63
N TRP A 143 -0.52 19.13 1.49
CA TRP A 143 0.88 19.50 1.22
C TRP A 143 1.12 21.01 1.29
N ASN A 144 0.20 21.80 0.72
CA ASN A 144 0.26 23.26 0.79
C ASN A 144 0.16 23.76 2.24
N GLN A 145 -0.74 23.18 3.05
CA GLN A 145 -0.92 23.54 4.46
C GLN A 145 0.27 23.17 5.33
N ASN A 146 0.89 22.01 5.08
CA ASN A 146 2.04 21.53 5.83
C ASN A 146 3.37 22.17 5.37
N GLY A 147 3.34 23.07 4.38
CA GLY A 147 4.54 23.67 3.80
C GLY A 147 5.45 22.68 3.09
N GLN A 148 4.93 21.50 2.72
CA GLN A 148 5.73 20.38 2.24
C GLN A 148 6.22 20.60 0.80
N GLU A 149 5.40 21.12 -0.12
CA GLU A 149 5.84 21.32 -1.50
C GLU A 149 5.13 22.48 -2.22
N LYS A 150 5.86 23.18 -3.08
CA LYS A 150 5.31 24.14 -4.06
C LYS A 150 4.91 23.49 -5.38
N LYS A 151 5.07 22.17 -5.51
CA LYS A 151 4.84 21.41 -6.74
C LYS A 151 3.45 20.75 -6.73
N PRO A 152 2.88 20.47 -7.91
CA PRO A 152 1.69 19.65 -8.03
C PRO A 152 1.94 18.24 -7.51
N PHE A 153 0.98 17.70 -6.75
CA PHE A 153 0.96 16.32 -6.28
C PHE A 153 0.93 15.36 -7.46
N GLN A 154 1.79 14.34 -7.42
CA GLN A 154 1.89 13.31 -8.44
C GLN A 154 1.73 11.91 -7.83
N GLY A 155 1.07 11.02 -8.56
CA GLY A 155 0.82 9.64 -8.13
C GLY A 155 -0.50 9.46 -7.39
N VAL A 156 -0.64 8.32 -6.72
CA VAL A 156 -1.84 7.98 -5.96
C VAL A 156 -1.70 8.41 -4.51
N PRO A 157 -2.57 9.31 -3.99
CA PRO A 157 -2.46 9.78 -2.62
C PRO A 157 -2.87 8.70 -1.61
N LEU A 158 -2.02 8.50 -0.61
CA LEU A 158 -2.34 7.80 0.63
C LEU A 158 -2.30 8.78 1.80
N PHE A 159 -3.28 8.66 2.68
CA PHE A 159 -3.43 9.49 3.87
C PHE A 159 -3.09 8.68 5.11
N VAL A 160 -2.28 9.25 6.00
CA VAL A 160 -1.86 8.62 7.25
C VAL A 160 -1.88 9.63 8.40
N ALA A 161 -2.24 9.20 9.61
CA ALA A 161 -2.22 10.06 10.78
C ALA A 161 -0.88 9.95 11.51
N LYS A 162 -0.31 11.09 11.89
CA LYS A 162 0.90 11.19 12.70
C LYS A 162 0.71 12.15 13.86
N GLU A 163 1.29 11.79 14.99
CA GLU A 163 1.38 12.65 16.16
C GLU A 163 2.51 13.65 15.95
N ALA A 164 2.21 14.95 15.96
CA ALA A 164 3.22 15.97 15.65
C ALA A 164 4.31 16.07 16.73
N SER A 165 3.99 15.73 17.98
CA SER A 165 4.90 15.88 19.14
C SER A 165 6.07 14.90 19.13
N ASN A 166 5.90 13.70 18.55
CA ASN A 166 6.94 12.67 18.49
C ASN A 166 7.14 12.06 17.09
N SER A 167 6.46 12.60 16.07
CA SER A 167 6.46 12.09 14.70
C SER A 167 6.04 10.62 14.53
N GLY A 168 5.42 10.03 15.56
CA GLY A 168 4.93 8.66 15.54
C GLY A 168 3.64 8.52 14.73
N TYR A 169 3.44 7.36 14.11
CA TYR A 169 2.20 7.06 13.42
C TYR A 169 1.09 6.68 14.40
N LEU A 170 -0.14 7.11 14.10
CA LEU A 170 -1.31 6.56 14.77
C LEU A 170 -1.50 5.11 14.35
N THR A 171 -1.67 4.21 15.31
CA THR A 171 -1.90 2.78 15.04
C THR A 171 -3.33 2.39 15.35
N ILE A 172 -3.82 1.36 14.66
CA ILE A 172 -5.08 0.69 14.99
C ILE A 172 -4.78 -0.72 15.50
N GLN A 173 -5.56 -1.17 16.48
CA GLN A 173 -5.46 -2.50 17.06
C GLN A 173 -6.65 -3.34 16.58
N GLN A 174 -6.38 -4.46 15.93
CA GLN A 174 -7.40 -5.43 15.51
C GLN A 174 -6.93 -6.84 15.86
N ASN A 175 -7.74 -7.58 16.62
CA ASN A 175 -7.43 -8.94 17.06
C ASN A 175 -6.05 -9.07 17.74
N GLY A 176 -5.64 -8.05 18.51
CA GLY A 176 -4.32 -8.01 19.17
C GLY A 176 -3.15 -7.63 18.27
N VAL A 177 -3.40 -7.33 16.98
CA VAL A 177 -2.38 -6.89 16.02
C VAL A 177 -2.45 -5.37 15.86
N SER A 178 -1.33 -4.72 16.13
CA SER A 178 -1.14 -3.27 15.92
C SER A 178 -0.65 -3.00 14.51
N SER A 179 -1.34 -2.12 13.79
CA SER A 179 -1.03 -1.76 12.40
C SER A 179 -1.05 -0.26 12.18
N ILE A 180 -0.32 0.21 11.16
CA ILE A 180 -0.28 1.60 10.70
C ILE A 180 -1.13 1.69 9.43
N PRO A 181 -2.34 2.25 9.50
CA PRO A 181 -3.24 2.28 8.37
C PRO A 181 -2.96 3.46 7.43
N PHE A 182 -2.80 3.16 6.14
CA PHE A 182 -2.69 4.13 5.06
C PHE A 182 -3.96 4.08 4.20
N PHE A 183 -4.69 5.18 4.13
CA PHE A 183 -6.02 5.23 3.52
C PHE A 183 -5.97 5.79 2.11
N PHE A 184 -6.75 5.22 1.18
CA PHE A 184 -6.99 5.80 -0.14
C PHE A 184 -8.05 6.92 -0.13
N ASN A 185 -8.87 7.03 0.92
CA ASN A 185 -9.79 8.16 1.10
C ASN A 185 -9.47 8.93 2.38
N LYS A 186 -9.24 10.24 2.23
CA LYS A 186 -9.00 11.15 3.36
C LYS A 186 -10.15 11.10 4.37
N GLU A 187 -11.39 11.04 3.90
CA GLU A 187 -12.59 11.12 4.74
C GLU A 187 -12.64 9.96 5.74
N GLN A 188 -12.17 8.76 5.36
CA GLN A 188 -12.08 7.61 6.26
C GLN A 188 -11.13 7.92 7.42
N LEU A 189 -9.92 8.39 7.13
CA LEU A 189 -8.94 8.75 8.15
C LEU A 189 -9.41 9.93 9.01
N GLN A 190 -10.00 10.96 8.38
CA GLN A 190 -10.48 12.15 9.08
C GLN A 190 -11.48 11.79 10.17
N SER A 191 -12.38 10.83 9.92
CA SER A 191 -13.34 10.37 10.93
C SER A 191 -12.66 9.74 12.15
N ILE A 192 -11.55 9.02 11.94
CA ILE A 192 -10.75 8.39 13.01
C ILE A 192 -10.00 9.47 13.80
N VAL A 193 -9.33 10.39 13.10
CA VAL A 193 -8.61 11.51 13.72
C VAL A 193 -9.54 12.37 14.57
N ASN A 194 -10.76 12.64 14.09
CA ASN A 194 -11.74 13.43 14.84
C ASN A 194 -12.15 12.73 16.16
N ARG A 195 -12.40 11.42 16.13
CA ARG A 195 -12.72 10.64 17.34
C ARG A 195 -11.54 10.61 18.31
N TYR A 196 -10.33 10.42 17.79
CA TYR A 196 -9.12 10.43 18.61
C TYR A 196 -8.96 11.77 19.34
N LYS A 197 -9.13 12.90 18.64
CA LYS A 197 -9.07 14.25 19.24
C LYS A 197 -10.19 14.54 20.24
N GLN A 198 -11.35 13.90 20.10
CA GLN A 198 -12.42 14.01 21.11
C GLN A 198 -12.04 13.28 22.41
N GLN A 199 -11.29 12.18 22.31
CA GLN A 199 -10.82 11.41 23.46
C GLN A 199 -9.59 12.03 24.12
N ASP A 200 -8.68 12.57 23.31
CA ASP A 200 -7.50 13.33 23.75
C ASP A 200 -7.45 14.70 23.05
N PRO A 201 -8.06 15.74 23.66
CA PRO A 201 -8.06 17.09 23.12
C PRO A 201 -6.68 17.74 23.02
N ASN A 202 -5.68 17.25 23.77
CA ASN A 202 -4.32 17.77 23.74
C ASN A 202 -3.46 17.13 22.64
N SER A 203 -3.98 16.09 21.96
CA SER A 203 -3.28 15.43 20.88
C SER A 203 -2.97 16.40 19.73
N GLN A 204 -1.77 16.28 19.18
CA GLN A 204 -1.31 17.07 18.03
C GLN A 204 -1.33 16.23 16.75
N VAL A 205 -2.26 15.26 16.68
CA VAL A 205 -2.43 14.41 15.50
C VAL A 205 -2.77 15.26 14.28
N LYS A 206 -2.01 15.05 13.20
CA LYS A 206 -2.22 15.64 11.89
C LYS A 206 -2.29 14.55 10.82
N ILE A 207 -2.94 14.86 9.71
CA ILE A 207 -2.95 14.01 8.52
C ILE A 207 -1.74 14.40 7.66
N GLU A 208 -0.95 13.41 7.28
CA GLU A 208 0.08 13.52 6.26
C GLU A 208 -0.33 12.76 5.01
N VAL A 209 0.30 13.11 3.89
CA VAL A 209 0.02 12.54 2.58
C VAL A 209 1.32 12.06 1.96
N VAL A 210 1.29 10.83 1.45
CA VAL A 210 2.40 10.24 0.70
C VAL A 210 1.88 9.59 -0.59
N PRO A 211 2.67 9.55 -1.67
CA PRO A 211 2.31 8.81 -2.87
C PRO A 211 2.46 7.30 -2.64
N LEU A 212 1.49 6.51 -3.12
CA LEU A 212 1.49 5.04 -3.10
C LEU A 212 2.78 4.49 -3.71
N GLU A 213 3.21 5.04 -4.84
CA GLU A 213 4.40 4.62 -5.57
C GLU A 213 5.66 4.77 -4.69
N GLY A 214 5.72 5.83 -3.89
CA GLY A 214 6.77 6.05 -2.90
C GLY A 214 6.69 5.02 -1.78
N VAL A 215 5.49 4.74 -1.26
CA VAL A 215 5.29 3.70 -0.22
C VAL A 215 5.73 2.33 -0.73
N ILE A 216 5.30 1.92 -1.93
CA ILE A 216 5.70 0.64 -2.54
C ILE A 216 7.22 0.56 -2.66
N LYS A 217 7.86 1.63 -3.16
CA LYS A 217 9.32 1.69 -3.25
C LYS A 217 9.97 1.55 -1.87
N THR A 218 9.48 2.22 -0.85
CA THR A 218 10.00 2.11 0.51
C THR A 218 9.83 0.69 1.09
N LEU A 219 8.70 0.02 0.83
CA LEU A 219 8.49 -1.37 1.25
C LEU A 219 9.53 -2.32 0.62
N GLN A 220 9.96 -2.05 -0.62
CA GLN A 220 10.94 -2.86 -1.36
C GLN A 220 12.40 -2.57 -0.98
N ASP A 221 12.72 -1.32 -0.64
CA ASP A 221 14.11 -0.88 -0.52
C ASP A 221 14.59 -0.72 0.94
N SER A 222 13.66 -0.68 1.91
CA SER A 222 13.98 -0.33 3.31
C SER A 222 13.83 -1.50 4.26
N ASN A 223 14.76 -1.55 5.22
CA ASN A 223 14.88 -2.55 6.28
C ASN A 223 14.13 -2.15 7.57
N ASP A 224 13.31 -1.11 7.53
CA ASP A 224 12.58 -0.62 8.70
C ASP A 224 11.44 -1.59 9.08
N GLN A 225 11.54 -2.21 10.27
CA GLN A 225 10.52 -3.13 10.79
C GLN A 225 9.14 -2.47 10.98
N GLN A 226 9.04 -1.14 11.05
CA GLN A 226 7.74 -0.47 11.10
C GLN A 226 6.94 -0.66 9.80
N LEU A 227 7.60 -0.96 8.68
CA LEU A 227 6.96 -1.22 7.39
C LEU A 227 6.11 -2.50 7.40
N GLU A 228 6.47 -3.48 8.23
CA GLU A 228 5.66 -4.69 8.43
C GLU A 228 4.29 -4.37 9.01
N LYS A 229 4.18 -3.28 9.77
CA LYS A 229 2.91 -2.84 10.38
C LYS A 229 2.04 -2.06 9.42
N ILE A 230 2.54 -1.64 8.26
CA ILE A 230 1.75 -0.90 7.27
C ILE A 230 0.65 -1.80 6.71
N VAL A 231 -0.58 -1.29 6.76
CA VAL A 231 -1.74 -1.87 6.09
C VAL A 231 -2.36 -0.81 5.19
N LEU A 232 -2.68 -1.19 3.96
CA LEU A 232 -3.42 -0.33 3.03
C LEU A 232 -4.91 -0.51 3.27
N VAL A 233 -5.62 0.59 3.49
CA VAL A 233 -7.06 0.60 3.68
C VAL A 233 -7.73 1.06 2.38
N PRO A 234 -8.42 0.17 1.65
CA PRO A 234 -9.07 0.51 0.39
C PRO A 234 -10.09 1.64 0.55
N SER A 235 -10.42 2.26 -0.59
CA SER A 235 -11.47 3.28 -0.64
C SER A 235 -12.82 2.73 -0.16
N GLN A 236 -13.73 3.59 0.28
CA GLN A 236 -15.07 3.17 0.70
C GLN A 236 -15.83 2.46 -0.42
N GLU A 237 -15.65 2.92 -1.66
CA GLU A 237 -16.19 2.29 -2.86
C GLU A 237 -15.65 0.87 -3.01
N SER A 238 -14.32 0.70 -2.96
CA SER A 238 -13.65 -0.59 -3.03
C SER A 238 -14.11 -1.55 -1.93
N LEU A 239 -14.30 -1.07 -0.71
CA LEU A 239 -14.82 -1.89 0.40
C LEU A 239 -16.26 -2.35 0.14
N LYS A 240 -17.13 -1.48 -0.37
CA LYS A 240 -18.51 -1.85 -0.75
C LYS A 240 -18.51 -2.90 -1.87
N PHE A 241 -17.63 -2.74 -2.86
CA PHE A 241 -17.46 -3.72 -3.93
C PHE A 241 -17.08 -5.10 -3.37
N LEU A 242 -16.08 -5.17 -2.49
CA LEU A 242 -15.67 -6.43 -1.85
C LEU A 242 -16.80 -7.06 -1.02
N GLN A 243 -17.57 -6.26 -0.28
CA GLN A 243 -18.73 -6.74 0.49
C GLN A 243 -19.80 -7.35 -0.42
N GLY A 244 -20.07 -6.72 -1.58
CA GLY A 244 -21.02 -7.23 -2.57
C GLY A 244 -20.60 -8.57 -3.17
N LEU A 245 -19.29 -8.78 -3.40
CA LEU A 245 -18.78 -10.08 -3.86
C LEU A 245 -19.03 -11.19 -2.85
N SER A 246 -18.73 -10.96 -1.56
CA SER A 246 -18.93 -11.95 -0.51
C SER A 246 -20.41 -12.34 -0.36
N GLN A 247 -21.32 -11.38 -0.47
CA GLN A 247 -22.76 -11.65 -0.41
C GLN A 247 -23.24 -12.47 -1.61
N ASN A 248 -22.75 -12.17 -2.82
CA ASN A 248 -23.09 -12.92 -4.03
C ASN A 248 -22.53 -14.35 -4.02
N GLN A 249 -21.37 -14.58 -3.40
CA GLN A 249 -20.80 -15.92 -3.24
C GLN A 249 -21.59 -16.77 -2.24
N LEU A 250 -22.08 -16.18 -1.15
CA LEU A 250 -22.95 -16.85 -0.19
C LEU A 250 -24.35 -17.18 -0.75
N GLN A 251 -24.79 -16.43 -1.77
CA GLN A 251 -26.09 -16.62 -2.44
C GLN A 251 -26.06 -17.57 -3.64
N ARG A 252 -24.89 -18.12 -4.01
CA ARG A 252 -24.81 -19.22 -4.97
C ARG A 252 -24.83 -20.54 -4.19
N PRO A 253 -26.01 -21.19 -3.98
CA PRO A 253 -26.00 -22.56 -3.49
C PRO A 253 -25.25 -23.40 -4.52
N ASN A 254 -24.35 -24.27 -4.04
CA ASN A 254 -23.55 -25.20 -4.84
C ASN A 254 -24.33 -25.67 -6.08
N GLN A 255 -23.94 -25.19 -7.26
CA GLN A 255 -24.31 -25.79 -8.54
C GLN A 255 -23.20 -26.73 -8.97
#